data_AF-A0A3C0VRI0-F1
#
_entry.id   AF-A0A3C0VRI0-F1
#
_cell.length_a   1.000
_cell.length_b   1.000
_cell.length_c   1.000
_cell.angle_alpha   90.00
_cell.angle_beta   90.00
_cell.angle_gamma   90.00
#
_symmetry.space_group_name_H-M   'P 1'
#
loop_
_entity.id
_entity.type
_entity.pdbx_description
1 polymer ?
#
loop_
_entity_poly.entity_id
_entity_poly.type
_entity_poly.pdbx_seq_one_letter_code
_entity_poly.pdbx_strand_id
1 'polypeptide(L)' 'LYNATAYVCLWDPTFKAYLAKKRSEGKHYYVAISHAVKKLVRVIYKLETSGQQYIKAV' A
#
# COMPACT_ATOMS: atom_id res chain seq x y z
N LEU A 1 0.27 -10.97 4.18
CA LEU A 1 0.05 -9.59 3.68
C LEU A 1 1.33 -8.83 3.30
N TYR A 2 2.46 -8.99 4.02
CA TYR A 2 3.72 -8.30 3.67
C TYR A 2 4.21 -8.62 2.25
N ASN A 3 4.31 -9.90 1.87
CA ASN A 3 4.76 -10.29 0.52
C ASN A 3 3.87 -9.71 -0.58
N ALA A 4 2.55 -9.81 -0.43
CA ALA A 4 1.60 -9.18 -1.36
C ALA A 4 1.80 -7.66 -1.43
N THR A 5 1.99 -6.99 -0.30
CA THR A 5 2.23 -5.54 -0.28
C THR A 5 3.56 -5.16 -0.95
N ALA A 6 4.60 -5.99 -0.84
CA ALA A 6 5.84 -5.77 -1.56
C ALA A 6 5.62 -5.76 -3.09
N TYR A 7 4.85 -6.71 -3.61
CA TYR A 7 4.47 -6.73 -5.02
C TYR A 7 3.56 -5.57 -5.40
N VAL A 8 2.56 -5.22 -4.57
CA VAL A 8 1.71 -4.04 -4.83
C VAL A 8 2.55 -2.77 -4.89
N CYS A 9 3.48 -2.56 -3.96
CA CYS A 9 4.41 -1.42 -3.99
C CYS A 9 5.39 -1.44 -5.18
N LEU A 10 5.57 -2.59 -5.83
CA LEU A 10 6.41 -2.70 -7.03
C LEU A 10 5.64 -2.28 -8.29
N TRP A 11 4.40 -2.75 -8.44
CA TRP A 11 3.61 -2.63 -9.67
C TRP A 11 2.60 -1.49 -9.67
N ASP A 12 2.08 -1.10 -8.50
CA ASP A 12 1.14 0.01 -8.37
C ASP A 12 1.90 1.32 -8.05
N PRO A 13 1.85 2.34 -8.93
CA PRO A 13 2.62 3.57 -8.74
C PRO A 13 2.19 4.36 -7.50
N THR A 14 0.91 4.27 -7.09
CA THR A 14 0.40 4.95 -5.90
C THR A 14 1.00 4.34 -4.64
N PHE A 15 1.03 3.02 -4.54
CA PHE A 15 1.67 2.33 -3.42
C PHE A 15 3.19 2.47 -3.44
N LYS A 16 3.82 2.48 -4.62
CA LYS A 16 5.25 2.75 -4.78
C LYS A 16 5.63 4.13 -4.23
N ALA A 17 4.90 5.17 -4.64
CA ALA A 17 5.10 6.54 -4.14
C ALA A 17 4.83 6.64 -2.63
N TYR A 18 3.82 5.92 -2.13
CA TYR A 18 3.53 5.87 -0.70
C TYR A 18 4.67 5.22 0.10
N LEU A 19 5.22 4.09 -0.36
CA LEU A 19 6.37 3.44 0.27
C LEU A 19 7.61 4.35 0.22
N ALA A 20 7.88 5.00 -0.92
CA ALA A 20 8.99 5.93 -1.07
C ALA A 20 8.87 7.11 -0.09
N LYS A 21 7.68 7.69 0.05
CA LYS A 21 7.40 8.72 1.07
C LYS A 21 7.68 8.21 2.48
N LYS A 22 7.23 6.99 2.82
CA LYS A 22 7.50 6.42 4.15
C LYS A 22 8.98 6.15 4.40
N ARG A 23 9.76 5.85 3.37
CA ARG A 23 11.21 5.73 3.46
C ARG A 23 11.90 7.10 3.59
N SER A 24 11.43 8.13 2.88
CA SER A 24 12.00 9.48 2.98
C SER A 24 11.75 10.15 4.33
N GLU A 25 10.77 9.67 5.10
CA GLU A 25 10.56 10.03 6.52
C GLU A 25 11.63 9.42 7.46
N GLY A 26 12.68 8.75 6.94
CA GLY A 26 13.78 8.17 7.73
C GLY A 26 13.49 6.77 8.29
N LYS A 27 12.39 6.13 7.89
CA LYS A 27 12.00 4.81 8.41
C LYS A 27 12.77 3.68 7.75
N HIS A 28 13.20 2.70 8.55
CA HIS A 28 13.73 1.44 8.04
C HIS A 28 12.72 0.78 7.08
N TYR A 29 13.22 0.07 6.06
CA TYR A 29 12.37 -0.51 5.00
C TYR A 29 11.21 -1.36 5.56
N TYR A 30 11.48 -2.23 6.54
CA TYR A 30 10.44 -3.07 7.15
C TYR A 30 9.41 -2.28 7.97
N VAL A 31 9.79 -1.13 8.51
CA VAL A 31 8.85 -0.21 9.16
C VAL A 31 8.03 0.52 8.10
N ALA A 32 8.65 1.02 7.03
CA ALA A 32 7.97 1.69 5.93
C ALA A 32 6.95 0.77 5.23
N ILE A 33 7.31 -0.50 4.97
CA ILE A 33 6.39 -1.46 4.36
C ILE A 33 5.25 -1.88 5.32
N SER A 34 5.46 -1.86 6.65
CA SER A 34 4.35 -2.07 7.60
C SER A 34 3.26 -0.99 7.47
N HIS A 35 3.65 0.26 7.20
CA HIS A 35 2.69 1.33 6.89
C HIS A 35 1.94 1.07 5.58
N ALA A 36 2.61 0.55 4.56
CA ALA A 36 1.98 0.18 3.29
C ALA A 36 1.01 -1.00 3.48
N VAL A 37 1.38 -2.01 4.27
CA VAL A 37 0.51 -3.15 4.63
C VAL A 37 -0.78 -2.64 5.29
N LYS A 38 -0.66 -1.76 6.30
CA LYS A 38 -1.83 -1.18 6.99
C LYS A 38 -2.71 -0.39 6.02
N LYS A 39 -2.12 0.30 5.05
CA LYS A 39 -2.87 1.01 4.01
C LYS A 39 -3.59 0.04 3.07
N LEU A 40 -2.93 -1.03 2.63
CA LEU A 40 -3.54 -2.06 1.76
C LEU A 40 -4.73 -2.74 2.42
N VAL A 41 -4.61 -3.12 3.70
CA VAL A 41 -5.72 -3.72 4.47
C VAL A 41 -6.93 -2.79 4.50
N ARG A 42 -6.73 -1.47 4.70
CA ARG A 42 -7.82 -0.50 4.69
C ARG A 42 -8.50 -0.37 3.32
N VAL A 43 -7.73 -0.44 2.25
CA VAL A 43 -8.27 -0.43 0.88
C VAL A 43 -9.12 -1.67 0.65
N ILE A 44 -8.58 -2.86 0.91
CA ILE A 44 -9.32 -4.13 0.74
C ILE A 44 -10.62 -4.09 1.56
N TYR A 45 -10.52 -3.73 2.84
CA TYR A 45 -11.71 -3.62 3.70
C TYR A 45 -12.75 -2.65 3.15
N LYS A 46 -12.34 -1.49 2.64
CA LYS A 46 -13.28 -0.51 2.07
C LYS A 46 -13.94 -1.04 0.80
N LEU A 47 -13.21 -1.73 -0.07
CA LEU A 47 -13.76 -2.31 -1.30
C LEU A 47 -14.77 -3.41 -0.99
N GLU A 48 -14.40 -4.37 -0.14
CA GLU A 48 -15.27 -5.48 0.25
C GLU A 48 -16.54 -5.00 0.96
N THR A 49 -16.43 -4.02 1.86
CA THR A 49 -17.60 -3.49 2.59
C THR A 49 -18.51 -2.62 1.76
N SER A 50 -18.02 -2.02 0.67
CA SER A 50 -18.82 -1.16 -0.22
C SER A 50 -19.27 -1.84 -1.50
N GLY A 51 -18.79 -3.06 -1.80
CA GLY A 51 -18.98 -3.74 -3.08
C GLY A 51 -18.33 -3.02 -4.26
N GLN A 52 -17.45 -2.04 -4.01
CA GLN A 52 -16.78 -1.27 -5.06
C GLN A 52 -15.60 -2.06 -5.62
N GLN A 53 -15.42 -2.00 -6.93
CA GLN A 53 -14.22 -2.50 -7.58
C GLN A 53 -13.03 -1.57 -7.35
N TYR A 54 -11.82 -2.12 -7.43
CA TYR A 54 -10.60 -1.32 -7.33
C TYR A 54 -10.50 -0.34 -8.52
N ILE A 55 -10.39 0.95 -8.21
CA ILE A 55 -10.17 2.01 -9.20
C ILE A 55 -8.74 2.52 -9.02
N LYS A 56 -7.92 2.37 -10.06
CA LYS A 56 -6.54 2.86 -10.05
C LYS A 56 -6.55 4.39 -10.06
N ALA A 57 -5.69 5.00 -9.25
CA ALA A 57 -5.47 6.45 -9.33
C ALA A 57 -4.89 6.80 -10.71
N VAL A 58 -5.50 7.81 -11.36
CA VAL A 58 -5.05 8.38 -12.64
C VAL A 58 -3.89 9.34 -12.39
#